data_AF-A0A955GH28-F1
#
_entry.id   AF-A0A955GH28-F1
#
_cell.length_a   1.000
_cell.length_b   1.000
_cell.length_c   1.000
_cell.angle_alpha   90.00
_cell.angle_beta   90.00
_cell.angle_gamma   90.00
#
_symmetry.space_group_name_H-M   'P 1'
#
loop_
_entity.id
_entity.type
_entity.pdbx_description
1 polymer ?
#
loop_
_entity_poly.entity_id
_entity_poly.type
_entity_poly.pdbx_seq_one_letter_code
_entity_poly.pdbx_strand_id
1 'polypeptide(L)'
;MQQPIPTQQHPSMAMPSSAKKKRLTPMQLTAVILLFGVAILAVLMIVYMVIGGPKSLTEAVKKDQYQAVFLNSQDGQVYFGKLANYNSQFYKLTDIYYVRVENKIQPEGQNTSSTSQQNISLAKLGNELHGPEDEMYIAKDKVLFWENLKDDGQVVKAITEYKKNPDSAKSSSSSNSSSTNSTSTTDTTTNSSSTNQ
;
A
#
# COMPACT_ATOMS: atom_id res chain seq x y z
N MET A 1 49.45 -95.11 -45.24
CA MET A 1 49.20 -95.42 -43.82
C MET A 1 48.01 -94.62 -43.35
N GLN A 2 47.17 -95.25 -42.55
CA GLN A 2 45.81 -94.90 -42.13
C GLN A 2 45.61 -93.54 -41.43
N GLN A 3 44.33 -93.12 -41.47
CA GLN A 3 43.67 -91.87 -41.08
C GLN A 3 43.78 -91.46 -39.59
N PRO A 4 43.22 -90.30 -39.17
CA PRO A 4 41.91 -90.43 -38.51
C PRO A 4 40.85 -89.32 -38.75
N ILE A 5 39.64 -89.69 -38.31
CA ILE A 5 38.28 -89.13 -38.38
C ILE A 5 38.09 -87.90 -37.45
N PRO A 6 37.17 -86.96 -37.73
CA PRO A 6 36.91 -85.80 -36.87
C PRO A 6 35.96 -86.12 -35.71
N THR A 7 36.37 -85.79 -34.48
CA THR A 7 35.57 -85.95 -33.26
C THR A 7 34.81 -84.65 -32.95
N GLN A 8 33.47 -84.70 -33.01
CA GLN A 8 32.61 -83.69 -32.40
C GLN A 8 32.54 -83.89 -30.88
N GLN A 9 32.61 -82.81 -30.10
CA GLN A 9 32.28 -82.81 -28.68
C GLN A 9 31.35 -81.64 -28.33
N HIS A 10 30.38 -81.97 -27.46
CA HIS A 10 29.15 -81.26 -27.13
C HIS A 10 29.33 -79.97 -26.31
N PRO A 11 28.32 -79.06 -26.30
CA PRO A 11 28.37 -77.82 -25.52
C PRO A 11 28.23 -78.07 -24.01
N SER A 12 29.21 -77.63 -23.22
CA SER A 12 29.15 -77.63 -21.76
C SER A 12 28.35 -76.43 -21.23
N MET A 13 27.33 -76.69 -20.43
CA MET A 13 26.55 -75.67 -19.71
C MET A 13 27.45 -74.81 -18.81
N ALA A 14 27.47 -73.49 -19.04
CA ALA A 14 28.16 -72.52 -18.20
C ALA A 14 27.27 -72.09 -17.03
N MET A 15 27.78 -72.22 -15.80
CA MET A 15 27.12 -71.76 -14.57
C MET A 15 27.04 -70.22 -14.49
N PRO A 16 26.07 -69.65 -13.76
CA PRO A 16 25.94 -68.20 -13.61
C PRO A 16 27.05 -67.63 -12.71
N SER A 17 27.77 -66.66 -13.26
CA SER A 17 28.82 -65.89 -12.58
C SER A 17 28.24 -65.06 -11.43
N SER A 18 28.80 -65.22 -10.23
CA SER A 18 28.44 -64.45 -9.04
C SER A 18 28.88 -62.99 -9.17
N ALA A 19 27.92 -62.08 -9.22
CA ALA A 19 28.16 -60.64 -9.32
C ALA A 19 28.89 -60.10 -8.08
N LYS A 20 30.16 -59.72 -8.23
CA LYS A 20 30.94 -59.06 -7.17
C LYS A 20 30.39 -57.66 -6.90
N LYS A 21 29.98 -57.38 -5.66
CA LYS A 21 29.58 -56.04 -5.22
C LYS A 21 30.80 -55.11 -5.29
N LYS A 22 30.76 -54.15 -6.22
CA LYS A 22 31.81 -53.14 -6.42
C LYS A 22 31.86 -52.23 -5.18
N ARG A 23 32.93 -52.35 -4.38
CA ARG A 23 33.14 -51.51 -3.20
C ARG A 23 33.64 -50.15 -3.67
N LEU A 24 33.01 -49.07 -3.20
CA LEU A 24 33.42 -47.71 -3.54
C LEU A 24 34.78 -47.41 -2.90
N THR A 25 35.65 -46.74 -3.66
CA THR A 25 36.96 -46.31 -3.17
C THR A 25 36.81 -45.13 -2.21
N PRO A 26 37.73 -44.91 -1.24
CA PRO A 26 37.64 -43.79 -0.30
C PRO A 26 37.59 -42.42 -1.00
N MET A 27 38.18 -42.30 -2.20
CA MET A 27 38.10 -41.10 -3.04
C MET A 27 36.70 -40.84 -3.60
N GLN A 28 35.94 -41.89 -3.91
CA GLN A 28 34.54 -41.75 -4.33
C GLN A 28 33.63 -41.41 -3.14
N LEU A 29 33.93 -41.95 -1.95
CA LEU A 29 33.17 -41.63 -0.74
C LEU A 29 33.36 -40.15 -0.35
N THR A 30 34.59 -39.64 -0.39
CA THR A 30 34.89 -38.23 -0.12
C THR A 30 34.25 -37.28 -1.14
N ALA A 31 34.27 -37.62 -2.43
CA ALA A 31 33.58 -36.86 -3.46
C ALA A 31 32.05 -36.81 -3.24
N VAL A 32 31.44 -37.93 -2.86
CA VAL A 32 29.99 -37.99 -2.55
C VAL A 32 29.65 -37.14 -1.33
N ILE A 33 30.47 -37.19 -0.27
CA ILE A 33 30.28 -36.38 0.94
C ILE A 33 30.38 -34.88 0.61
N LEU A 34 31.36 -34.49 -0.20
CA LEU A 34 31.56 -33.08 -0.58
C LEU A 34 30.39 -32.59 -1.45
N LEU A 35 29.92 -33.39 -2.39
CA LEU A 35 28.76 -33.08 -3.23
C LEU A 35 27.48 -32.92 -2.39
N PHE A 36 27.26 -33.81 -1.41
CA PHE A 36 26.15 -33.70 -0.48
C PHE A 36 26.25 -32.44 0.40
N GLY A 37 27.46 -32.09 0.85
CA GLY A 37 27.71 -30.86 1.60
C GLY A 37 27.40 -29.60 0.81
N VAL A 38 27.81 -29.54 -0.45
CA VAL A 38 27.49 -28.43 -1.37
C VAL A 38 25.98 -28.35 -1.63
N ALA A 39 25.32 -29.48 -1.85
CA ALA A 39 23.88 -29.53 -2.05
C ALA A 39 23.11 -29.02 -0.82
N ILE A 40 23.52 -29.42 0.39
CA ILE A 40 22.94 -28.92 1.65
C ILE A 40 23.16 -27.41 1.77
N LEU A 41 24.36 -26.90 1.49
CA LEU A 41 24.66 -25.47 1.51
C LEU A 41 23.79 -24.68 0.53
N ALA A 42 23.60 -25.19 -0.69
CA ALA A 42 22.74 -24.56 -1.69
C ALA A 42 21.27 -24.53 -1.23
N VAL A 43 20.77 -25.62 -0.65
CA VAL A 43 19.40 -25.67 -0.10
C VAL A 43 19.25 -24.68 1.07
N LEU A 44 20.21 -24.61 1.98
CA LEU A 44 20.19 -23.65 3.09
C LEU A 44 20.23 -22.20 2.60
N MET A 45 21.01 -21.90 1.55
CA MET A 45 21.05 -20.57 0.94
C MET A 45 19.70 -20.19 0.30
N ILE A 46 19.06 -21.12 -0.40
CA ILE A 46 17.72 -20.91 -0.99
C ILE A 46 16.69 -20.68 0.12
N VAL A 47 16.71 -21.50 1.16
CA VAL A 47 15.81 -21.33 2.32
C VAL A 47 16.05 -19.96 2.99
N TYR A 48 17.30 -19.53 3.13
CA TYR A 48 17.63 -18.21 3.65
C TYR A 48 17.12 -17.08 2.75
N MET A 49 17.24 -17.18 1.42
CA MET A 49 16.68 -16.18 0.51
C MET A 49 15.15 -16.14 0.50
N VAL A 50 14.49 -17.29 0.66
CA VAL A 50 13.02 -17.39 0.61
C VAL A 50 12.36 -16.98 1.94
N ILE A 51 12.97 -17.35 3.09
CA ILE A 51 12.38 -17.14 4.42
C ILE A 51 13.03 -15.96 5.16
N GLY A 52 14.33 -15.74 4.94
CA GLY A 52 15.15 -14.77 5.67
C GLY A 52 15.40 -13.45 4.92
N GLY A 53 14.78 -13.24 3.76
CA GLY A 53 14.87 -11.97 3.04
C GLY A 53 14.38 -10.80 3.91
N PRO A 54 14.97 -9.60 3.78
CA PRO A 54 14.52 -8.43 4.54
C PRO A 54 13.04 -8.22 4.30
N LYS A 55 12.24 -8.15 5.38
CA LYS A 55 10.81 -7.82 5.28
C LYS A 55 10.68 -6.56 4.47
N SER A 56 10.16 -6.68 3.25
CA SER A 56 10.07 -5.53 2.39
C SER A 56 9.07 -4.55 3.02
N LEU A 57 9.38 -3.26 2.98
CA LEU A 57 8.50 -2.21 3.48
C LEU A 57 7.08 -2.30 2.87
N THR A 58 6.94 -3.00 1.75
CA THR A 58 5.68 -3.36 1.08
C THR A 58 4.74 -4.21 1.94
N GLU A 59 5.25 -5.09 2.80
CA GLU A 59 4.39 -5.93 3.66
C GLU A 59 3.76 -5.14 4.80
N ALA A 60 4.33 -3.98 5.14
CA ALA A 60 3.79 -3.11 6.17
C ALA A 60 2.60 -2.27 5.67
N VAL A 61 2.41 -2.13 4.35
CA VAL A 61 1.28 -1.39 3.78
C VAL A 61 0.04 -2.27 3.82
N LYS A 62 -0.95 -1.86 4.63
CA LYS A 62 -2.22 -2.57 4.76
C LYS A 62 -3.16 -2.15 3.63
N LYS A 63 -3.28 -3.02 2.60
CA LYS A 63 -4.00 -2.73 1.35
C LYS A 63 -5.49 -2.40 1.54
N ASP A 64 -6.09 -2.92 2.60
CA ASP A 64 -7.48 -2.69 2.99
C ASP A 64 -7.67 -1.35 3.73
N GLN A 65 -6.59 -0.75 4.26
CA GLN A 65 -6.63 0.54 4.96
C GLN A 65 -6.21 1.70 4.05
N TYR A 66 -6.57 2.92 4.44
CA TYR A 66 -5.99 4.12 3.83
C TYR A 66 -4.61 4.39 4.44
N GLN A 67 -3.75 5.07 3.70
CA GLN A 67 -2.47 5.54 4.16
C GLN A 67 -2.40 7.07 4.11
N ALA A 68 -1.77 7.68 5.10
CA ALA A 68 -1.24 9.04 4.99
C ALA A 68 0.15 8.97 4.37
N VAL A 69 0.40 9.72 3.30
CA VAL A 69 1.67 9.76 2.57
C VAL A 69 2.24 11.17 2.67
N PHE A 70 3.39 11.29 3.32
CA PHE A 70 4.05 12.57 3.54
C PHE A 70 5.15 12.75 2.50
N LEU A 71 5.04 13.79 1.70
CA LEU A 71 6.01 14.06 0.64
C LEU A 71 7.18 14.91 1.15
N ASN A 72 8.37 14.64 0.62
CA ASN A 72 9.55 15.45 0.82
C ASN A 72 9.45 16.73 -0.03
N SER A 73 8.59 17.64 0.42
CA SER A 73 8.29 18.92 -0.21
C SER A 73 8.39 20.03 0.84
N GLN A 74 8.74 21.24 0.42
CA GLN A 74 8.91 22.38 1.33
C GLN A 74 7.61 22.72 2.07
N ASP A 75 6.47 22.47 1.43
CA ASP A 75 5.13 22.74 1.98
C ASP A 75 4.60 21.61 2.86
N GLY A 76 5.34 20.49 2.98
CA GLY A 76 4.95 19.35 3.81
C GLY A 76 3.63 18.70 3.41
N GLN A 77 3.27 18.74 2.12
CA GLN A 77 1.99 18.25 1.62
C GLN A 77 1.78 16.78 2.00
N VAL A 78 0.61 16.51 2.57
CA VAL A 78 0.13 15.16 2.89
C VAL A 78 -1.00 14.78 1.93
N TYR A 79 -0.96 13.53 1.45
CA TYR A 79 -2.04 12.89 0.72
C TYR A 79 -2.56 11.70 1.50
N PHE A 80 -3.86 11.43 1.38
CA PHE A 80 -4.51 10.26 1.96
C PHE A 80 -5.07 9.40 0.83
N GLY A 81 -4.82 8.10 0.84
CA GLY A 81 -5.31 7.23 -0.24
C GLY A 81 -4.97 5.76 0.00
N LYS A 82 -5.23 4.92 -0.99
CA LYS A 82 -4.79 3.52 -1.00
C LYS A 82 -3.40 3.44 -1.63
N LEU A 83 -2.40 3.16 -0.81
CA LEU A 83 -1.01 3.07 -1.24
C LEU A 83 -0.69 1.64 -1.69
N ALA A 84 -0.06 1.52 -2.85
CA ALA A 84 0.45 0.27 -3.37
C ALA A 84 1.86 0.45 -3.93
N ASN A 85 2.65 -0.62 -3.87
CA ASN A 85 3.95 -0.64 -4.52
C ASN A 85 3.73 -0.90 -6.02
N TYR A 86 4.16 0.04 -6.87
CA TYR A 86 4.01 -0.08 -8.31
C TYR A 86 5.22 -0.80 -8.93
N ASN A 87 6.43 -0.34 -8.61
CA ASN A 87 7.68 -0.97 -9.00
C ASN A 87 8.80 -0.60 -8.03
N SER A 88 10.07 -0.91 -8.34
CA SER A 88 11.21 -0.59 -7.46
C SER A 88 11.34 0.91 -7.14
N GLN A 89 10.90 1.81 -8.03
CA GLN A 89 11.13 3.25 -7.95
C GLN A 89 9.88 4.06 -7.56
N PHE A 90 8.68 3.53 -7.77
CA PHE A 90 7.43 4.27 -7.60
C PHE A 90 6.43 3.53 -6.69
N TYR A 91 5.69 4.34 -5.92
CA TYR A 91 4.41 3.97 -5.35
C TYR A 91 3.28 4.40 -6.30
N LYS A 92 2.16 3.67 -6.24
CA LYS A 92 0.87 4.10 -6.79
C LYS A 92 -0.05 4.43 -5.62
N LEU A 93 -0.60 5.62 -5.62
CA LEU A 93 -1.67 6.05 -4.72
C LEU A 93 -2.96 6.13 -5.54
N THR A 94 -4.07 5.65 -4.99
CA THR A 94 -5.42 5.77 -5.61
C THR A 94 -6.41 6.21 -4.56
N ASP A 95 -7.61 6.63 -4.96
CA ASP A 95 -8.68 7.02 -4.03
C ASP A 95 -8.19 8.17 -3.13
N ILE A 96 -7.67 9.21 -3.78
CA ILE A 96 -6.78 10.21 -3.19
C ILE A 96 -7.56 11.40 -2.64
N TYR A 97 -7.21 11.81 -1.42
CA TYR A 97 -7.75 12.97 -0.71
C TYR A 97 -6.62 13.82 -0.14
N TYR A 98 -6.88 15.12 0.06
CA TYR A 98 -5.96 16.04 0.74
C TYR A 98 -6.75 17.09 1.55
N VAL A 99 -6.10 17.64 2.57
CA VAL A 99 -6.68 18.70 3.39
C VAL A 99 -6.72 20.01 2.60
N ARG A 100 -7.85 20.69 2.64
CA ARG A 100 -7.99 22.10 2.26
C ARG A 100 -8.31 22.93 3.50
N VAL A 101 -7.72 24.11 3.57
CA VAL A 101 -8.06 25.13 4.54
C VAL A 101 -8.84 26.20 3.79
N GLU A 102 -10.14 26.27 4.04
CA GLU A 102 -10.97 27.33 3.49
C GLU A 102 -10.95 28.52 4.46
N ASN A 103 -10.30 29.60 4.04
CA ASN A 103 -10.40 30.88 4.74
C ASN A 103 -11.72 31.54 4.33
N LYS A 104 -12.68 31.63 5.25
CA LYS A 104 -13.91 32.39 5.00
C LYS A 104 -13.54 33.87 4.90
N ILE A 105 -13.71 34.46 3.72
CA ILE A 105 -13.57 35.89 3.52
C ILE A 105 -14.82 36.54 4.12
N GLN A 106 -14.71 37.14 5.32
CA GLN A 106 -15.81 37.93 5.89
C GLN A 106 -15.84 39.32 5.20
N PRO A 107 -17.02 39.86 4.84
CA PRO A 107 -17.13 41.23 4.34
C PRO A 107 -16.67 42.23 5.40
N GLU A 108 -15.89 43.23 4.99
CA GLU A 108 -15.52 44.37 5.85
C GLU A 108 -16.78 45.09 6.34
N GLY A 109 -17.00 45.10 7.65
CA GLY A 109 -18.06 45.92 8.27
C GLY A 109 -18.81 45.28 9.43
N GLN A 110 -18.70 43.96 9.66
CA GLN A 110 -19.40 43.31 10.77
C GLN A 110 -18.42 42.90 11.86
N ASN A 111 -18.37 43.73 12.90
CA ASN A 111 -17.61 43.51 14.13
C ASN A 111 -18.14 42.26 14.84
N THR A 112 -17.62 41.10 14.46
CA THR A 112 -17.89 39.83 15.13
C THR A 112 -16.55 39.25 15.56
N SER A 113 -16.29 39.28 16.85
CA SER A 113 -15.22 38.55 17.54
C SER A 113 -15.47 37.04 17.51
N SER A 114 -15.75 36.50 16.33
CA SER A 114 -15.80 35.06 16.09
C SER A 114 -14.40 34.62 15.72
N THR A 115 -13.74 33.90 16.62
CA THR A 115 -12.56 33.07 16.35
C THR A 115 -12.67 32.51 14.95
N SER A 116 -11.73 32.87 14.06
CA SER A 116 -11.65 32.36 12.69
C SER A 116 -11.42 30.84 12.75
N GLN A 117 -12.51 30.07 12.89
CA GLN A 117 -12.46 28.61 12.81
C GLN A 117 -12.10 28.28 11.36
N GLN A 118 -10.81 27.97 11.16
CA GLN A 118 -10.34 27.33 9.93
C GLN A 118 -11.18 26.07 9.73
N ASN A 119 -12.04 26.07 8.71
CA ASN A 119 -12.75 24.85 8.33
C ASN A 119 -11.74 24.00 7.56
N ILE A 120 -11.23 22.98 8.25
CA ILE A 120 -10.41 21.94 7.66
C ILE A 120 -11.37 20.99 6.95
N SER A 121 -11.36 20.99 5.62
CA SER A 121 -12.15 20.10 4.78
C SER A 121 -11.24 19.13 4.02
N LEU A 122 -11.78 17.97 3.63
CA LEU A 122 -11.08 17.05 2.72
C LEU A 122 -11.58 17.29 1.29
N ALA A 123 -10.64 17.46 0.37
CA ALA A 123 -10.92 17.46 -1.06
C ALA A 123 -10.48 16.14 -1.68
N LYS A 124 -11.28 15.67 -2.63
CA LYS A 124 -10.99 14.52 -3.49
C LYS A 124 -10.16 14.98 -4.68
N LEU A 125 -9.06 14.27 -4.98
CA LEU A 125 -8.32 14.45 -6.22
C LEU A 125 -9.18 14.04 -7.41
N GLY A 126 -9.14 14.84 -8.48
CA GLY A 126 -9.79 14.59 -9.77
C GLY A 126 -10.68 15.74 -10.25
N ASN A 127 -11.07 16.63 -9.33
CA ASN A 127 -11.99 17.74 -9.62
C ASN A 127 -11.26 19.10 -9.76
N GLU A 128 -9.93 19.08 -9.90
CA GLU A 128 -9.13 20.27 -10.13
C GLU A 128 -9.25 20.78 -11.57
N LEU A 129 -8.87 22.05 -11.80
CA LEU A 129 -8.88 22.67 -13.13
C LEU A 129 -8.04 21.91 -14.17
N HIS A 130 -6.95 21.29 -13.75
CA HIS A 130 -6.06 20.51 -14.61
C HIS A 130 -6.54 19.05 -14.81
N GLY A 131 -7.68 18.68 -14.22
CA GLY A 131 -8.40 17.43 -14.45
C GLY A 131 -7.56 16.15 -14.33
N PRO A 132 -6.85 15.92 -13.21
CA PRO A 132 -6.09 14.69 -13.05
C PRO A 132 -7.03 13.48 -12.93
N GLU A 133 -6.53 12.29 -13.26
CA GLU A 133 -7.18 11.07 -12.81
C GLU A 133 -7.02 10.90 -11.30
N ASP A 134 -7.86 10.07 -10.68
CA ASP A 134 -7.75 9.70 -9.27
C ASP A 134 -6.62 8.67 -9.00
N GLU A 135 -5.46 8.92 -9.58
CA GLU A 135 -4.27 8.10 -9.43
C GLU A 135 -3.02 8.99 -9.41
N MET A 136 -2.06 8.63 -8.56
CA MET A 136 -0.78 9.34 -8.48
C MET A 136 0.37 8.35 -8.38
N TYR A 137 1.34 8.51 -9.27
CA TYR A 137 2.59 7.75 -9.24
C TYR A 137 3.66 8.60 -8.56
N ILE A 138 4.08 8.16 -7.38
CA ILE A 138 4.97 8.94 -6.50
C ILE A 138 6.31 8.24 -6.45
N ALA A 139 7.38 8.96 -6.79
CA ALA A 139 8.73 8.43 -6.66
C ALA A 139 9.05 8.16 -5.19
N LYS A 140 9.59 6.97 -4.87
CA LYS A 140 9.80 6.53 -3.49
C LYS A 140 10.79 7.41 -2.73
N ASP A 141 11.77 8.00 -3.42
CA ASP A 141 12.73 8.95 -2.87
C ASP A 141 12.10 10.32 -2.51
N LYS A 142 10.86 10.57 -2.95
CA LYS A 142 10.07 11.75 -2.60
C LYS A 142 9.07 11.50 -1.48
N VAL A 143 9.00 10.29 -0.94
CA VAL A 143 8.18 9.99 0.25
C VAL A 143 9.06 10.01 1.48
N LEU A 144 8.74 10.87 2.46
CA LEU A 144 9.44 10.92 3.74
C LEU A 144 9.08 9.69 4.59
N PHE A 145 7.77 9.46 4.73
CA PHE A 145 7.21 8.30 5.39
C PHE A 145 5.72 8.18 5.04
N TRP A 146 5.12 7.07 5.44
CA TRP A 146 3.68 6.85 5.33
C TRP A 146 3.19 6.08 6.55
N GLU A 147 1.90 6.18 6.83
CA GLU A 147 1.26 5.53 7.99
C GLU A 147 -0.05 4.88 7.57
N ASN A 148 -0.36 3.70 8.10
CA ASN A 148 -1.69 3.11 7.94
C ASN A 148 -2.68 3.83 8.86
N LEU A 149 -3.81 4.26 8.30
CA LEU A 149 -4.88 4.90 9.04
C LEU A 149 -5.82 3.85 9.65
N LYS A 150 -6.25 4.12 10.89
CA LYS A 150 -7.30 3.31 11.54
C LYS A 150 -8.66 3.61 10.92
N ASP A 151 -9.50 2.60 10.84
CA ASP A 151 -10.85 2.72 10.26
C ASP A 151 -11.76 3.68 11.04
N ASP A 152 -11.51 3.84 12.35
CA ASP A 152 -12.21 4.77 13.23
C ASP A 152 -11.56 6.17 13.31
N GLY A 153 -10.48 6.40 12.56
CA GLY A 153 -9.78 7.68 12.50
C GLY A 153 -10.63 8.77 11.84
N GLN A 154 -10.42 10.02 12.26
CA GLN A 154 -11.21 11.18 11.76
C GLN A 154 -11.12 11.34 10.24
N VAL A 155 -9.93 11.13 9.66
CA VAL A 155 -9.72 11.18 8.20
C VAL A 155 -10.52 10.09 7.49
N VAL A 156 -10.46 8.84 7.97
CA VAL A 156 -11.20 7.73 7.34
C VAL A 156 -12.71 7.92 7.46
N LYS A 157 -13.18 8.44 8.59
CA LYS A 157 -14.59 8.83 8.79
C LYS A 157 -15.01 9.92 7.81
N ALA A 158 -14.21 10.97 7.65
CA ALA A 158 -14.50 12.06 6.72
C ALA A 158 -14.48 11.59 5.25
N ILE A 159 -13.55 10.72 4.87
CA ILE A 159 -13.55 10.06 3.55
C ILE A 159 -14.81 9.21 3.36
N THR A 160 -15.21 8.45 4.38
CA THR A 160 -16.42 7.61 4.33
C THR A 160 -17.66 8.47 4.16
N GLU A 161 -17.74 9.61 4.85
CA GLU A 161 -18.84 10.55 4.72
C GLU A 161 -18.87 11.21 3.34
N TYR A 162 -17.72 11.65 2.83
CA TYR A 162 -17.58 12.14 1.46
C TYR A 162 -18.13 11.13 0.45
N LYS A 163 -17.81 9.84 0.60
CA LYS A 163 -18.27 8.80 -0.34
C LYS A 163 -19.78 8.57 -0.29
N LYS A 164 -20.42 8.77 0.86
CA LYS A 164 -21.88 8.68 1.00
C LYS A 164 -22.56 9.90 0.39
N ASN A 165 -21.96 11.07 0.54
CA ASN A 165 -22.52 12.32 0.08
C ASN A 165 -21.42 13.24 -0.49
N PRO A 166 -21.03 13.07 -1.77
CA PRO A 166 -19.91 13.82 -2.36
C PRO A 166 -20.13 15.34 -2.36
N ASP A 167 -21.40 15.77 -2.37
CA ASP A 167 -21.78 17.19 -2.37
C ASP A 167 -21.68 17.83 -0.98
N SER A 168 -21.70 17.06 0.12
CA SER A 168 -21.59 17.61 1.48
C SER A 168 -20.18 18.03 1.86
N ALA A 169 -19.16 17.52 1.17
CA ALA A 169 -17.76 17.91 1.40
C ALA A 169 -17.43 19.33 0.93
N LYS A 170 -18.28 19.92 0.08
CA LYS A 170 -18.29 21.36 -0.21
C LYS A 170 -18.90 22.21 0.91
N SER A 171 -19.50 21.58 1.93
CA SER A 171 -20.30 22.26 2.95
C SER A 171 -20.31 21.51 4.29
N SER A 172 -19.16 21.02 4.78
CA SER A 172 -19.06 20.58 6.16
C SER A 172 -18.74 21.77 7.07
N SER A 173 -19.71 22.68 7.20
CA SER A 173 -19.78 23.63 8.31
C SER A 173 -20.85 23.15 9.29
N SER A 174 -20.41 22.77 10.50
CA SER A 174 -21.17 22.77 11.76
C SER A 174 -22.59 22.19 11.76
N SER A 175 -22.76 21.05 12.42
CA SER A 175 -24.04 20.71 13.05
C SER A 175 -23.82 20.04 14.41
N ASN A 176 -23.64 20.87 15.44
CA ASN A 176 -24.04 20.50 16.79
C ASN A 176 -24.60 21.75 17.49
N SER A 177 -25.90 21.98 17.36
CA SER A 177 -26.62 22.90 18.22
C SER A 177 -27.89 22.21 18.70
N SER A 178 -27.86 21.85 19.98
CA SER A 178 -29.00 21.48 20.79
C SER A 178 -29.96 22.67 20.90
N SER A 179 -31.22 22.37 20.63
CA SER A 179 -32.42 23.17 20.89
C SER A 179 -32.42 23.87 22.24
N THR A 180 -32.72 25.18 22.25
CA THR A 180 -33.63 25.77 23.25
C THR A 180 -34.41 26.95 22.66
N ASN A 181 -35.72 26.82 22.83
CA ASN A 181 -36.83 27.72 22.55
C ASN A 181 -36.72 29.09 23.26
N SER A 182 -37.12 30.19 22.62
CA SER A 182 -37.71 31.39 23.28
C SER A 182 -38.24 32.43 22.26
N THR A 183 -39.56 32.44 22.13
CA THR A 183 -40.49 33.57 22.30
C THR A 183 -40.31 34.85 21.46
N SER A 184 -41.32 35.08 20.62
CA SER A 184 -41.71 36.35 20.01
C SER A 184 -41.85 37.50 21.01
N THR A 185 -41.32 38.66 20.63
CA THR A 185 -41.88 39.96 21.02
C THR A 185 -41.94 40.87 19.80
N THR A 186 -43.17 41.21 19.46
CA THR A 186 -43.59 42.32 18.60
C THR A 186 -43.07 43.63 19.19
N ASP A 187 -42.50 44.50 18.37
CA ASP A 187 -42.63 45.94 18.60
C ASP A 187 -42.62 46.72 17.27
N THR A 188 -43.70 47.45 17.08
CA THR A 188 -43.98 48.44 16.05
C THR A 188 -43.41 49.78 16.51
N THR A 189 -42.70 50.53 15.66
CA THR A 189 -42.77 52.01 15.57
C THR A 189 -42.10 52.53 14.28
N THR A 190 -42.93 52.87 13.29
CA THR A 190 -43.11 54.20 12.69
C THR A 190 -41.89 55.08 12.32
N ASN A 191 -41.76 55.29 10.99
CA ASN A 191 -41.55 56.57 10.28
C ASN A 191 -40.15 57.25 10.33
N SER A 192 -39.55 57.47 9.16
CA SER A 192 -39.45 58.80 8.53
C SER A 192 -38.57 58.77 7.27
N SER A 193 -39.14 59.30 6.20
CA SER A 193 -38.54 59.75 4.94
C SER A 193 -37.35 60.70 5.10
N SER A 194 -36.34 60.57 4.23
CA SER A 194 -35.68 61.73 3.61
C SER A 194 -34.81 61.31 2.42
N THR A 195 -35.32 61.63 1.24
CA THR A 195 -34.59 61.94 0.01
C THR A 195 -33.57 63.04 0.27
N ASN A 196 -32.33 62.91 -0.22
CA ASN A 196 -31.70 63.95 -1.05
C ASN A 196 -30.30 63.57 -1.57
N GLN A 197 -30.15 63.85 -2.87
CA GLN A 197 -28.93 64.17 -3.65
C GLN A 197 -27.96 63.03 -3.96
#